data_AF-A0A8T6L2P0-F1
#
_entry.id   AF-A0A8T6L2P0-F1
#
_cell.length_a   1.000
_cell.length_b   1.000
_cell.length_c   1.000
_cell.angle_alpha   90.00
_cell.angle_beta   90.00
_cell.angle_gamma   90.00
#
_symmetry.space_group_name_H-M   'P 1'
#
loop_
_entity.id
_entity.type
_entity.pdbx_description
1 polymer ?
#
loop_
_entity_poly.entity_id
_entity_poly.type
_entity_poly.pdbx_seq_one_letter_code
_entity_poly.pdbx_strand_id
1 'polypeptide(L)'
;MAQAELGDDGPTAQAPNYVIDQDNISGRVYRYGFDIHNPVFLISAGAIVFFVLVALAFPSQAASAFGWLRAALTRIFDGFFIVTANLFVLFCLLLMAPPWGRIKIGGPDAVADFSFGAWFAMLFAAGVGIGLMFFGVLEPVYHMGVSQPLGVASPFGADGGIAAEQVAAAKAMGLGATMYHWGLHPWAVYGVVALALGLAAYNGGLPFTIRSAFHPLFGDRVWGGVGHVIDTLAVFATLFGLATSLGLGAQQASAGLNHVFGTPASVGVQVVLIIAITAIALTSVVRGMERGVKVLSQINVALAGLLLLFVLFTGPTLRLLTDFALGVVAYLREISALSNPVGRT
;
A
#
# COMPACT_ATOMS: atom_id res chain seq x y z
N MET A 1 -6.96 8.60 17.52
CA MET A 1 -6.70 7.85 18.76
C MET A 1 -7.95 7.08 19.14
N ALA A 2 -8.07 5.86 18.62
CA ALA A 2 -8.67 4.80 19.40
C ALA A 2 -7.45 4.11 20.02
N GLN A 3 -6.98 4.64 21.16
CA GLN A 3 -6.40 3.73 22.12
C GLN A 3 -7.56 2.79 22.41
N ALA A 4 -7.46 1.55 21.93
CA ALA A 4 -8.10 0.49 22.68
C ALA A 4 -7.60 0.71 24.10
N GLU A 5 -8.51 1.07 25.01
CA GLU A 5 -8.28 0.85 26.43
C GLU A 5 -8.03 -0.65 26.54
N LEU A 6 -6.77 -1.04 26.36
CA LEU A 6 -6.24 -2.24 26.93
C LEU A 6 -6.45 -2.01 28.42
N GLY A 7 -7.57 -2.56 28.93
CA GLY A 7 -7.76 -2.69 30.36
C GLY A 7 -6.49 -3.28 30.95
N ASP A 8 -6.16 -2.83 32.15
CA ASP A 8 -4.96 -3.10 32.95
C ASP A 8 -4.70 -4.61 33.22
N ASP A 9 -5.44 -5.52 32.59
CA ASP A 9 -5.56 -6.94 32.93
C ASP A 9 -5.16 -7.91 31.79
N GLY A 10 -4.38 -7.46 30.80
CA GLY A 10 -3.71 -8.37 29.86
C GLY A 10 -2.42 -8.92 30.47
N PRO A 11 -2.10 -10.23 30.36
CA PRO A 11 -0.83 -10.77 30.85
C PRO A 11 0.32 -10.15 30.04
N THR A 12 0.89 -9.07 30.57
CA THR A 12 2.07 -8.45 29.98
C THR A 12 3.26 -9.36 30.26
N ALA A 13 3.75 -10.03 29.22
CA ALA A 13 5.08 -10.60 29.23
C ALA A 13 6.08 -9.42 29.24
N GLN A 14 6.26 -8.81 30.42
CA GLN A 14 7.22 -7.73 30.61
C GLN A 14 8.60 -8.32 30.45
N ALA A 15 9.32 -7.89 29.40
CA ALA A 15 10.76 -8.04 29.36
C ALA A 15 11.32 -7.47 30.67
N PRO A 16 12.20 -8.19 31.40
CA PRO A 16 12.51 -7.90 32.80
C PRO A 16 13.06 -6.50 33.10
N ASN A 17 13.37 -5.69 32.08
CA ASN A 17 13.93 -4.33 32.21
C ASN A 17 13.30 -3.29 31.25
N TYR A 18 12.15 -3.53 30.61
CA TYR A 18 11.50 -2.54 29.73
C TYR A 18 10.12 -2.16 30.26
N VAL A 19 9.93 -0.86 30.51
CA VAL A 19 8.62 -0.29 30.83
C VAL A 19 8.03 0.27 29.54
N ILE A 20 6.81 -0.15 29.21
CA ILE A 20 6.07 0.38 28.06
C ILE A 20 6.04 1.92 28.19
N ASP A 21 6.31 2.61 27.08
CA ASP A 21 6.35 4.08 26.97
C ASP A 21 7.50 4.79 27.70
N GLN A 22 8.54 4.09 28.17
CA GLN A 22 9.71 4.73 28.82
C GLN A 22 10.43 5.78 27.97
N ASP A 23 10.40 5.63 26.64
CA ASP A 23 11.05 6.54 25.68
C ASP A 23 10.08 7.57 25.09
N ASN A 24 8.84 7.60 25.57
CA ASN A 24 7.84 8.51 25.06
C ASN A 24 7.96 9.87 25.75
N ILE A 25 7.79 10.93 24.95
CA ILE A 25 7.55 12.28 25.46
C ILE A 25 6.08 12.58 25.23
N SER A 26 5.37 12.80 26.33
CA SER A 26 3.98 13.23 26.31
C SER A 26 3.85 14.68 26.76
N GLY A 27 2.85 15.37 26.21
CA GLY A 27 2.62 16.76 26.50
C GLY A 27 1.35 17.29 25.85
N ARG A 28 1.15 18.61 25.91
CA ARG A 28 0.04 19.29 25.24
C ARG A 28 0.55 20.49 24.47
N VAL A 29 0.18 20.57 23.20
CA VAL A 29 0.32 21.78 22.40
C VAL A 29 -1.07 22.38 22.24
N TYR A 30 -1.29 23.53 22.89
CA TYR A 30 -2.60 24.17 22.97
C TYR A 30 -3.67 23.20 23.53
N ARG A 31 -4.69 22.84 22.75
CA ARG A 31 -5.75 21.88 23.13
C ARG A 31 -5.47 20.43 22.74
N TYR A 32 -4.34 20.15 22.09
CA TYR A 32 -4.03 18.83 21.55
C TYR A 32 -2.95 18.15 22.37
N GLY A 33 -3.28 17.00 22.97
CA GLY A 33 -2.29 16.13 23.59
C GLY A 33 -1.43 15.45 22.53
N PHE A 34 -0.15 15.23 22.85
CA PHE A 34 0.72 14.38 22.06
C PHE A 34 1.40 13.37 22.98
N ASP A 35 1.69 12.21 22.40
CA ASP A 35 2.45 11.12 23.00
C ASP A 35 3.30 10.54 21.87
N ILE A 36 4.61 10.83 21.90
CA ILE A 36 5.52 10.51 20.80
C ILE A 36 6.70 9.70 21.33
N HIS A 37 7.03 8.62 20.62
CA HIS A 37 8.24 7.87 20.90
C HIS A 37 9.46 8.67 20.42
N ASN A 38 10.21 9.24 21.37
CA ASN A 38 11.12 10.35 21.11
C ASN A 38 12.22 10.05 20.08
N PRO A 39 12.98 8.94 20.17
CA PRO A 39 14.05 8.66 19.20
C PRO A 39 13.50 8.49 17.78
N VAL A 40 12.44 7.70 17.62
CA VAL A 40 11.87 7.39 16.30
C VAL A 40 11.23 8.64 15.68
N PHE A 41 10.47 9.41 16.46
CA PHE A 41 9.81 10.62 15.95
C PHE A 41 10.85 11.66 15.50
N LEU A 42 11.83 11.99 16.34
CA LEU A 42 12.82 13.04 16.02
C LEU A 42 13.72 12.64 14.85
N ILE A 43 14.23 11.39 14.84
CA ILE A 43 15.07 10.91 13.73
C ILE A 43 14.28 10.91 12.43
N SER A 44 13.06 10.37 12.45
CA SER A 44 12.25 10.29 11.24
C SER A 44 11.87 11.68 10.72
N ALA A 45 11.31 12.53 11.58
CA ALA A 45 10.88 13.88 11.20
C ALA A 45 12.05 14.73 10.72
N GLY A 46 13.17 14.70 11.44
CA GLY A 46 14.39 15.44 11.06
C GLY A 46 14.94 14.97 9.72
N ALA A 47 15.04 13.66 9.49
CA ALA A 47 15.52 13.11 8.23
C ALA A 47 14.58 13.44 7.05
N ILE A 48 13.27 13.37 7.26
CA ILE A 48 12.28 13.70 6.22
C ILE A 48 12.33 15.19 5.87
N VAL A 49 12.34 16.07 6.87
CA VAL A 49 12.43 17.53 6.64
C VAL A 49 13.74 17.86 5.93
N PHE A 50 14.86 17.30 6.37
CA PHE A 50 16.15 17.47 5.72
C PHE A 50 16.11 17.00 4.26
N PHE A 51 15.58 15.79 4.00
CA PHE A 51 15.41 15.24 2.67
C PHE A 51 14.59 16.17 1.75
N VAL A 52 13.44 16.66 2.23
CA VAL A 52 12.57 17.56 1.48
C VAL A 52 13.28 18.88 1.17
N LEU A 53 13.97 19.48 2.16
CA LEU A 53 14.69 20.74 1.98
C LEU A 53 15.81 20.60 0.94
N VAL A 54 16.58 19.51 0.98
CA VAL A 54 17.65 19.23 0.01
C VAL A 54 17.07 19.03 -1.40
N ALA A 55 15.99 18.25 -1.53
CA ALA A 55 15.34 18.00 -2.81
C ALA A 55 14.76 19.29 -3.43
N LEU A 56 14.23 20.19 -2.61
CA LEU A 56 13.70 21.49 -3.06
C LEU A 56 14.81 22.51 -3.37
N ALA A 57 15.93 22.47 -2.66
CA ALA A 57 17.08 23.33 -2.91
C ALA A 57 17.83 22.96 -4.21
N PHE A 58 17.86 21.67 -4.56
CA PHE A 58 18.63 21.14 -5.70
C PHE A 58 17.80 20.20 -6.59
N PRO A 59 16.72 20.69 -7.23
CA PRO A 59 15.73 19.83 -7.88
C PRO A 59 16.27 19.05 -9.08
N SER A 60 17.15 19.65 -9.89
CA SER A 60 17.73 18.95 -11.06
C SER A 60 18.72 17.87 -10.65
N GLN A 61 19.55 18.14 -9.64
CA GLN A 61 20.48 17.16 -9.08
C GLN A 61 19.72 16.03 -8.39
N ALA A 62 18.68 16.36 -7.61
CA ALA A 62 17.82 15.38 -6.97
C ALA A 62 17.15 14.47 -8.00
N ALA A 63 16.56 15.04 -9.06
CA ALA A 63 15.94 14.27 -10.14
C ALA A 63 16.95 13.32 -10.83
N SER A 64 18.15 13.81 -11.13
CA SER A 64 19.21 12.99 -11.72
C SER A 64 19.67 11.86 -10.78
N ALA A 65 19.89 12.18 -9.51
CA ALA A 65 20.34 11.22 -8.50
C ALA A 65 19.28 10.13 -8.27
N PHE A 66 18.01 10.50 -8.11
CA PHE A 66 16.92 9.54 -7.92
C PHE A 66 16.63 8.72 -9.19
N GLY A 67 16.76 9.33 -10.37
CA GLY A 67 16.65 8.62 -11.64
C GLY A 67 17.70 7.50 -11.77
N TRP A 68 18.96 7.81 -11.46
CA TRP A 68 20.04 6.84 -11.41
C TRP A 68 19.82 5.79 -10.31
N LEU A 69 19.51 6.22 -9.09
CA LEU A 69 19.37 5.34 -7.93
C LEU A 69 18.23 4.34 -8.13
N ARG A 70 17.08 4.79 -8.65
CA ARG A 70 15.96 3.91 -8.99
C ARG A 70 16.38 2.84 -9.98
N ALA A 71 17.03 3.23 -11.09
CA ALA A 71 17.47 2.29 -12.11
C ALA A 71 18.52 1.29 -11.57
N ALA A 72 19.46 1.76 -10.76
CA ALA A 72 20.49 0.93 -10.13
C ALA A 72 19.86 -0.09 -9.15
N LEU A 73 18.97 0.36 -8.26
CA LEU A 73 18.30 -0.50 -7.29
C LEU A 73 17.42 -1.54 -7.99
N THR A 74 16.64 -1.15 -9.00
CA THR A 74 15.83 -2.12 -9.76
C THR A 74 16.71 -3.15 -10.47
N ARG A 75 17.85 -2.75 -11.03
CA ARG A 75 18.76 -3.71 -11.70
C ARG A 75 19.42 -4.69 -10.71
N ILE A 76 19.76 -4.23 -9.52
CA ILE A 76 20.50 -5.06 -8.54
C ILE A 76 19.52 -5.94 -7.74
N PHE A 77 18.33 -5.44 -7.44
CA PHE A 77 17.37 -6.06 -6.52
C PHE A 77 16.10 -6.60 -7.20
N ASP A 78 15.97 -6.60 -8.53
CA ASP A 78 14.80 -7.17 -9.22
C ASP A 78 14.51 -8.61 -8.79
N GLY A 79 15.53 -9.48 -8.82
CA GLY A 79 15.43 -10.86 -8.39
C GLY A 79 15.07 -10.97 -6.92
N PHE A 80 15.63 -10.10 -6.07
CA PHE A 80 15.27 -10.04 -4.65
C PHE A 80 13.78 -9.71 -4.46
N PHE A 81 13.27 -8.66 -5.10
CA PHE A 81 11.86 -8.27 -4.99
C PHE A 81 10.92 -9.38 -5.47
N ILE A 82 11.22 -10.02 -6.60
CA ILE A 82 10.40 -11.09 -7.17
C ILE A 82 10.43 -12.33 -6.26
N VAL A 83 11.62 -12.77 -5.83
CA VAL A 83 11.76 -13.93 -4.94
C VAL A 83 11.03 -13.67 -3.63
N THR A 84 11.21 -12.50 -3.01
CA THR A 84 10.53 -12.15 -1.75
C THR A 84 9.01 -12.15 -1.91
N ALA A 85 8.47 -11.53 -2.97
CA ALA A 85 7.03 -11.51 -3.21
C ALA A 85 6.47 -12.92 -3.45
N ASN A 86 7.18 -13.75 -4.23
CA ASN A 86 6.81 -15.16 -4.44
C ASN A 86 6.83 -15.96 -3.13
N LEU A 87 7.86 -15.78 -2.31
CA LEU A 87 7.97 -16.43 -1.00
C LEU A 87 6.81 -16.03 -0.08
N PHE A 88 6.40 -14.75 -0.08
CA PHE A 88 5.25 -14.31 0.71
C PHE A 88 3.94 -14.94 0.22
N VAL A 89 3.71 -15.04 -1.09
CA VAL A 89 2.53 -15.74 -1.63
C VAL A 89 2.54 -17.20 -1.20
N LEU A 90 3.64 -17.92 -1.42
CA LEU A 90 3.76 -19.33 -1.05
C LEU A 90 3.63 -19.54 0.47
N PHE A 91 4.20 -18.64 1.26
CA PHE A 91 4.11 -18.68 2.71
C PHE A 91 2.67 -18.47 3.19
N CYS A 92 1.94 -17.49 2.66
CA CYS A 92 0.52 -17.30 2.97
C CYS A 92 -0.30 -18.54 2.61
N LEU A 93 -0.07 -19.14 1.43
CA LEU A 93 -0.74 -20.37 1.02
C LEU A 93 -0.42 -21.56 1.93
N LEU A 94 0.84 -21.68 2.37
CA LEU A 94 1.27 -22.70 3.33
C LEU A 94 0.57 -22.52 4.68
N LEU A 95 0.46 -21.29 5.16
CA LEU A 95 -0.20 -20.99 6.44
C LEU A 95 -1.70 -21.26 6.43
N MET A 96 -2.35 -21.27 5.26
CA MET A 96 -3.75 -21.69 5.16
C MET A 96 -3.93 -23.19 5.46
N ALA A 97 -2.87 -24.01 5.32
CA ALA A 97 -2.93 -25.43 5.61
C ALA A 97 -2.84 -25.72 7.13
N PRO A 98 -3.49 -26.80 7.62
CA PRO A 98 -3.28 -27.26 8.99
C PRO A 98 -1.83 -27.71 9.24
N PRO A 99 -1.29 -27.53 10.46
CA PRO A 99 -1.95 -27.02 11.66
C PRO A 99 -2.03 -25.50 11.76
N TRP A 100 -1.24 -24.75 10.97
CA TRP A 100 -1.06 -23.31 11.13
C TRP A 100 -2.34 -22.50 10.89
N GLY A 101 -3.14 -22.87 9.89
CA GLY A 101 -4.40 -22.18 9.57
C GLY A 101 -5.49 -22.31 10.64
N ARG A 102 -5.28 -23.16 11.66
CA ARG A 102 -6.22 -23.32 12.79
C ARG A 102 -5.87 -22.43 13.99
N ILE A 103 -4.72 -21.76 13.97
CA ILE A 103 -4.31 -20.85 15.04
C ILE A 103 -5.19 -19.61 14.97
N LYS A 104 -5.92 -19.35 16.06
CA LYS A 104 -6.71 -18.13 16.19
C LYS A 104 -5.84 -16.98 16.69
N ILE A 105 -6.01 -15.82 16.05
CA ILE A 105 -5.41 -14.56 16.51
C ILE A 105 -6.20 -14.08 17.73
N GLY A 106 -5.53 -13.90 18.87
CA GLY A 106 -6.17 -13.61 20.16
C GLY A 106 -6.31 -14.81 21.11
N GLY A 107 -5.80 -15.98 20.72
CA GLY A 107 -5.77 -17.19 21.57
C GLY A 107 -6.86 -18.22 21.25
N PRO A 108 -6.83 -19.41 21.90
CA PRO A 108 -7.67 -20.56 21.53
C PRO A 108 -9.18 -20.31 21.59
N ASP A 109 -9.61 -19.47 22.54
CA ASP A 109 -11.02 -19.15 22.80
C ASP A 109 -11.48 -17.86 22.11
N ALA A 110 -10.62 -17.21 21.34
CA ALA A 110 -10.96 -15.98 20.64
C ALA A 110 -12.14 -16.18 19.66
N VAL A 111 -12.98 -15.15 19.60
CA VAL A 111 -14.09 -15.01 18.65
C VAL A 111 -13.89 -13.72 17.85
N ALA A 112 -14.43 -13.67 16.64
CA ALA A 112 -14.26 -12.50 15.78
C ALA A 112 -15.11 -11.32 16.28
N ASP A 113 -14.49 -10.14 16.44
CA ASP A 113 -15.19 -8.91 16.83
C ASP A 113 -16.16 -8.39 15.75
N PHE A 114 -15.91 -8.76 14.50
CA PHE A 114 -16.72 -8.35 13.34
C PHE A 114 -17.25 -9.58 12.60
N SER A 115 -18.45 -9.46 12.05
CA SER A 115 -18.97 -10.47 11.12
C SER A 115 -18.08 -10.54 9.88
N PHE A 116 -18.04 -11.70 9.22
CA PHE A 116 -17.23 -11.91 8.03
C PHE A 116 -17.52 -10.89 6.92
N GLY A 117 -18.79 -10.56 6.69
CA GLY A 117 -19.19 -9.55 5.69
C GLY A 117 -18.72 -8.14 6.05
N ALA A 118 -18.81 -7.74 7.32
CA ALA A 118 -18.30 -6.45 7.78
C ALA A 118 -16.77 -6.37 7.68
N TRP A 119 -16.06 -7.43 8.08
CA TRP A 119 -14.61 -7.54 7.96
C TRP A 119 -14.15 -7.46 6.50
N PHE A 120 -14.80 -8.19 5.61
CA PHE A 120 -14.48 -8.17 4.17
C PHE A 120 -14.68 -6.76 3.58
N ALA A 121 -15.76 -6.07 3.94
CA ALA A 121 -15.99 -4.70 3.51
C ALA A 121 -14.91 -3.72 4.00
N MET A 122 -14.40 -3.91 5.23
CA MET A 122 -13.32 -3.10 5.79
C MET A 122 -11.99 -3.26 5.02
N LEU A 123 -11.72 -4.43 4.42
CA LEU A 123 -10.53 -4.62 3.58
C LEU A 123 -10.57 -3.75 2.32
N PHE A 124 -11.74 -3.61 1.69
CA PHE A 124 -11.90 -2.75 0.50
C PHE A 124 -11.85 -1.25 0.84
N ALA A 125 -12.19 -0.88 2.07
CA ALA A 125 -12.02 0.48 2.58
C ALA A 125 -10.54 0.84 2.82
N ALA A 126 -9.68 -0.15 3.08
CA ALA A 126 -8.29 0.07 3.44
C ALA A 126 -7.37 0.21 2.20
N GLY A 127 -6.96 1.44 1.89
CA GLY A 127 -5.63 1.72 1.30
C GLY A 127 -5.42 1.56 -0.22
N VAL A 128 -6.35 1.01 -1.00
CA VAL A 128 -6.09 0.74 -2.45
C VAL A 128 -6.59 1.86 -3.40
N GLY A 129 -7.23 2.91 -2.86
CA GLY A 129 -8.08 3.84 -3.64
C GLY A 129 -7.41 4.54 -4.83
N ILE A 130 -6.42 5.42 -4.59
CA ILE A 130 -5.80 6.22 -5.66
C ILE A 130 -5.08 5.32 -6.66
N GLY A 131 -4.42 4.26 -6.19
CA GLY A 131 -3.75 3.29 -7.03
C GLY A 131 -4.68 2.67 -8.08
N LEU A 132 -5.84 2.17 -7.66
CA LEU A 132 -6.83 1.60 -8.58
C LEU A 132 -7.40 2.64 -9.55
N MET A 133 -7.59 3.89 -9.11
CA MET A 133 -8.11 4.94 -9.98
C MET A 133 -7.09 5.44 -11.00
N PHE A 134 -5.82 5.48 -10.63
CA PHE A 134 -4.74 5.91 -11.51
C PHE A 134 -4.34 4.79 -12.48
N PHE A 135 -4.00 3.62 -11.94
CA PHE A 135 -3.44 2.50 -12.69
C PHE A 135 -4.50 1.57 -13.30
N GLY A 136 -5.74 1.55 -12.79
CA GLY A 136 -6.78 0.63 -13.29
C GLY A 136 -7.10 0.79 -14.77
N VAL A 137 -6.91 1.98 -15.34
CA VAL A 137 -7.00 2.22 -16.79
C VAL A 137 -5.62 2.28 -17.43
N LEU A 138 -4.67 2.99 -16.80
CA LEU A 138 -3.36 3.26 -17.37
C LEU A 138 -2.54 1.98 -17.58
N GLU A 139 -2.48 1.11 -16.58
CA GLU A 139 -1.57 -0.03 -16.54
C GLU A 139 -1.86 -1.11 -17.61
N PRO A 140 -3.11 -1.59 -17.81
CA PRO A 140 -3.36 -2.59 -18.84
C PRO A 140 -3.09 -2.05 -20.25
N VAL A 141 -3.34 -0.76 -20.49
CA VAL A 141 -3.03 -0.09 -21.77
C VAL A 141 -1.52 0.09 -21.93
N TYR A 142 -0.83 0.47 -20.86
CA TYR A 142 0.62 0.61 -20.86
C TYR A 142 1.34 -0.72 -21.09
N HIS A 143 0.85 -1.81 -20.49
CA HIS A 143 1.38 -3.15 -20.74
C HIS A 143 1.13 -3.61 -22.18
N MET A 144 -0.07 -3.36 -22.71
CA MET A 144 -0.42 -3.70 -24.09
C MET A 144 0.44 -2.94 -25.11
N GLY A 145 0.74 -1.67 -24.86
CA GLY A 145 1.39 -0.81 -25.87
C GLY A 145 2.88 -0.56 -25.67
N VAL A 146 3.38 -0.56 -24.43
CA VAL A 146 4.70 -0.01 -24.11
C VAL A 146 5.59 -1.03 -23.41
N SER A 147 5.15 -1.59 -22.27
CA SER A 147 6.04 -2.41 -21.44
C SER A 147 6.16 -3.86 -21.90
N GLN A 148 5.25 -4.34 -22.76
CA GLN A 148 5.29 -5.64 -23.42
C GLN A 148 5.70 -6.81 -22.49
N PRO A 149 4.92 -7.09 -21.41
CA PRO A 149 5.27 -8.13 -20.46
C PRO A 149 5.50 -9.48 -21.15
N LEU A 150 6.54 -10.20 -20.71
CA LEU A 150 6.97 -11.48 -21.29
C LEU A 150 7.32 -11.40 -22.80
N GLY A 151 7.61 -10.20 -23.31
CA GLY A 151 7.96 -9.99 -24.72
C GLY A 151 6.77 -10.09 -25.68
N VAL A 152 5.53 -10.00 -25.18
CA VAL A 152 4.34 -9.96 -26.05
C VAL A 152 4.34 -8.63 -26.82
N ALA A 153 4.46 -8.73 -28.14
CA ALA A 153 4.60 -7.57 -29.03
C ALA A 153 3.44 -6.58 -28.90
N SER A 154 3.78 -5.29 -28.96
CA SER A 154 2.79 -4.21 -28.99
C SER A 154 2.05 -4.22 -30.33
N PRO A 155 0.71 -4.11 -30.32
CA PRO A 155 -0.07 -4.04 -31.54
C PRO A 155 0.04 -2.67 -32.23
N PHE A 156 0.73 -1.70 -31.62
CA PHE A 156 0.89 -0.35 -32.17
C PHE A 156 2.25 -0.23 -32.88
N GLY A 157 2.21 -0.05 -34.20
CA GLY A 157 3.39 0.22 -35.02
C GLY A 157 3.93 1.63 -34.80
N ALA A 158 5.22 1.84 -35.11
CA ALA A 158 5.87 3.15 -35.03
C ALA A 158 5.27 4.18 -36.00
N ASP A 159 4.58 3.71 -37.03
CA ASP A 159 3.82 4.49 -38.02
C ASP A 159 2.39 4.81 -37.57
N GLY A 160 1.98 4.39 -36.37
CA GLY A 160 0.62 4.52 -35.86
C GLY A 160 -0.35 3.45 -36.37
N GLY A 161 0.15 2.45 -37.14
CA GLY A 161 -0.64 1.31 -37.60
C GLY A 161 -1.03 0.36 -36.45
N ILE A 162 -2.09 -0.41 -36.67
CA ILE A 162 -2.54 -1.45 -35.71
C ILE A 162 -2.34 -2.83 -36.35
N ALA A 163 -1.45 -3.63 -35.77
CA ALA A 163 -1.26 -5.03 -36.12
C ALA A 163 -2.39 -5.88 -35.51
N ALA A 164 -3.47 -6.06 -36.26
CA ALA A 164 -4.72 -6.69 -35.78
C ALA A 164 -4.50 -8.08 -35.18
N GLU A 165 -3.55 -8.85 -35.70
CA GLU A 165 -3.16 -10.18 -35.25
C GLU A 165 -2.52 -10.19 -33.85
N GLN A 166 -1.94 -9.06 -33.40
CA GLN A 166 -1.27 -8.93 -32.11
C GLN A 166 -2.21 -8.43 -31.00
N VAL A 167 -3.32 -7.77 -31.37
CA VAL A 167 -4.25 -7.12 -30.43
C VAL A 167 -4.76 -8.08 -29.37
N ALA A 168 -5.16 -9.30 -29.75
CA ALA A 168 -5.74 -10.27 -28.83
C ALA A 168 -4.72 -10.72 -27.76
N ALA A 169 -3.50 -11.05 -28.18
CA ALA A 169 -2.43 -11.47 -27.28
C ALA A 169 -1.97 -10.34 -26.36
N ALA A 170 -1.74 -9.15 -26.91
CA ALA A 170 -1.30 -7.98 -26.15
C ALA A 170 -2.35 -7.53 -25.12
N LYS A 171 -3.64 -7.59 -25.47
CA LYS A 171 -4.74 -7.30 -24.56
C LYS A 171 -4.81 -8.32 -23.41
N ALA A 172 -4.76 -9.61 -23.73
CA ALA A 172 -4.79 -10.67 -22.71
C ALA A 172 -3.61 -10.52 -21.75
N MET A 173 -2.40 -10.29 -22.27
CA MET A 173 -1.19 -10.07 -21.47
C MET A 173 -1.28 -8.80 -20.64
N GLY A 174 -1.78 -7.69 -21.21
CA GLY A 174 -1.92 -6.43 -20.48
C GLY A 174 -2.85 -6.54 -19.27
N LEU A 175 -3.99 -7.22 -19.43
CA LEU A 175 -4.93 -7.50 -18.34
C LEU A 175 -4.34 -8.49 -17.32
N GLY A 176 -3.69 -9.56 -17.79
CA GLY A 176 -3.08 -10.57 -16.93
C GLY A 176 -1.91 -10.03 -16.09
N ALA A 177 -1.04 -9.20 -16.68
CA ALA A 177 0.06 -8.55 -15.98
C ALA A 177 -0.43 -7.50 -14.97
N THR A 178 -1.49 -6.75 -15.31
CA THR A 178 -2.14 -5.85 -14.33
C THR A 178 -2.69 -6.65 -13.15
N MET A 179 -3.40 -7.75 -13.42
CA MET A 179 -3.89 -8.64 -12.37
C MET A 179 -2.77 -9.27 -11.53
N TYR A 180 -1.59 -9.49 -12.10
CA TYR A 180 -0.42 -9.93 -11.33
C TYR A 180 0.03 -8.86 -10.33
N HIS A 181 0.12 -7.59 -10.73
CA HIS A 181 0.52 -6.50 -9.84
C HIS A 181 -0.53 -6.11 -8.79
N TRP A 182 -1.83 -6.38 -9.04
CA TRP A 182 -2.93 -6.04 -8.12
C TRP A 182 -3.59 -7.27 -7.47
N GLY A 183 -3.09 -8.48 -7.78
CA GLY A 183 -3.60 -9.77 -7.32
C GLY A 183 -2.84 -10.30 -6.11
N LEU A 184 -2.50 -11.58 -6.09
CA LEU A 184 -2.03 -12.25 -4.87
C LEU A 184 -0.76 -11.64 -4.27
N HIS A 185 0.20 -11.23 -5.09
CA HIS A 185 1.53 -10.77 -4.64
C HIS A 185 1.49 -9.58 -3.66
N PRO A 186 0.88 -8.42 -3.97
CA PRO A 186 0.80 -7.32 -3.01
C PRO A 186 0.00 -7.68 -1.75
N TRP A 187 -1.11 -8.42 -1.90
CA TRP A 187 -1.95 -8.83 -0.76
C TRP A 187 -1.25 -9.80 0.18
N ALA A 188 -0.37 -10.66 -0.35
CA ALA A 188 0.46 -11.54 0.48
C ALA A 188 1.44 -10.74 1.35
N VAL A 189 2.02 -9.65 0.82
CA VAL A 189 2.87 -8.75 1.63
C VAL A 189 2.10 -8.17 2.81
N TYR A 190 0.88 -7.67 2.56
CA TYR A 190 -0.01 -7.18 3.63
C TYR A 190 -0.39 -8.28 4.61
N GLY A 191 -0.71 -9.48 4.11
CA GLY A 191 -1.06 -10.64 4.93
C GLY A 191 0.07 -11.04 5.89
N VAL A 192 1.31 -11.10 5.41
CA VAL A 192 2.48 -11.42 6.23
C VAL A 192 2.68 -10.39 7.35
N VAL A 193 2.67 -9.10 7.01
CA VAL A 193 2.87 -8.03 8.01
C VAL A 193 1.72 -7.99 9.02
N ALA A 194 0.47 -8.08 8.53
CA ALA A 194 -0.71 -8.08 9.39
C ALA A 194 -0.73 -9.29 10.34
N LEU A 195 -0.35 -10.47 9.85
CA LEU A 195 -0.27 -11.67 10.69
C LEU A 195 0.86 -11.57 11.72
N ALA A 196 2.03 -11.07 11.33
CA ALA A 196 3.17 -10.93 12.24
C ALA A 196 2.84 -9.95 13.39
N LEU A 197 2.24 -8.80 13.07
CA LEU A 197 1.75 -7.84 14.07
C LEU A 197 0.62 -8.42 14.92
N GLY A 198 -0.38 -9.04 14.27
CA GLY A 198 -1.54 -9.61 14.95
C GLY A 198 -1.16 -10.69 15.93
N LEU A 199 -0.26 -11.62 15.55
CA LEU A 199 0.24 -12.66 16.45
C LEU A 199 1.08 -12.06 17.58
N ALA A 200 2.00 -11.14 17.29
CA ALA A 200 2.83 -10.50 18.31
C ALA A 200 1.98 -9.78 19.36
N ALA A 201 0.96 -9.04 18.92
CA ALA A 201 0.11 -8.28 19.82
C ALA A 201 -0.93 -9.14 20.54
N TYR A 202 -1.76 -9.86 19.78
CA TYR A 202 -2.94 -10.54 20.34
C TYR A 202 -2.64 -11.92 20.94
N ASN A 203 -1.62 -12.63 20.45
CA ASN A 203 -1.20 -13.90 21.03
C ASN A 203 0.03 -13.75 21.92
N GLY A 204 0.94 -12.84 21.57
CA GLY A 204 2.18 -12.59 22.31
C GLY A 204 2.07 -11.57 23.43
N GLY A 205 0.95 -10.83 23.53
CA GLY A 205 0.74 -9.80 24.55
C GLY A 205 1.70 -8.61 24.42
N LEU A 206 2.30 -8.41 23.24
CA LEU A 206 3.25 -7.33 22.99
C LEU A 206 2.54 -6.04 22.52
N PRO A 207 3.13 -4.85 22.75
CA PRO A 207 2.63 -3.61 22.16
C PRO A 207 2.39 -3.69 20.66
N PHE A 208 1.32 -3.06 20.16
CA PHE A 208 0.96 -3.05 18.74
C PHE A 208 1.88 -2.09 17.94
N THR A 209 3.11 -2.51 17.69
CA THR A 209 4.14 -1.79 16.93
C THR A 209 4.96 -2.75 16.06
N ILE A 210 5.58 -2.25 14.99
CA ILE A 210 6.33 -3.05 14.01
C ILE A 210 7.48 -3.80 14.68
N ARG A 211 8.24 -3.15 15.58
CA ARG A 211 9.31 -3.83 16.34
C ARG A 211 8.86 -5.07 17.10
N SER A 212 7.60 -5.14 17.57
CA SER A 212 7.09 -6.29 18.32
C SER A 212 7.03 -7.55 17.47
N ALA A 213 6.78 -7.41 16.16
CA ALA A 213 6.82 -8.54 15.22
C ALA A 213 8.20 -9.20 15.12
N PHE A 214 9.26 -8.49 15.51
CA PHE A 214 10.63 -8.98 15.48
C PHE A 214 11.14 -9.49 16.84
N HIS A 215 10.31 -9.42 17.89
CA HIS A 215 10.66 -9.94 19.21
C HIS A 215 11.09 -11.42 19.18
N PRO A 216 10.46 -12.33 18.42
CA PRO A 216 10.92 -13.72 18.32
C PRO A 216 12.34 -13.90 17.78
N LEU A 217 12.87 -12.90 17.04
CA LEU A 217 14.22 -12.95 16.46
C LEU A 217 15.26 -12.24 17.31
N PHE A 218 14.92 -11.08 17.88
CA PHE A 218 15.88 -10.23 18.59
C PHE A 218 15.67 -10.20 20.11
N GLY A 219 14.61 -10.84 20.62
CA GLY A 219 14.21 -10.80 22.04
C GLY A 219 14.06 -9.36 22.53
N ASP A 220 14.48 -9.11 23.76
CA ASP A 220 14.39 -7.79 24.40
C ASP A 220 15.17 -6.68 23.69
N ARG A 221 16.05 -6.99 22.73
CA ARG A 221 16.79 -5.97 21.95
C ARG A 221 15.86 -5.10 21.10
N VAL A 222 14.65 -5.58 20.78
CA VAL A 222 13.63 -4.76 20.09
C VAL A 222 13.21 -3.55 20.92
N TRP A 223 13.46 -3.53 22.22
CA TRP A 223 13.13 -2.39 23.07
C TRP A 223 14.19 -1.29 23.09
N GLY A 224 15.36 -1.53 22.48
CA GLY A 224 16.44 -0.56 22.35
C GLY A 224 16.70 -0.13 20.90
N GLY A 225 17.97 0.15 20.59
CA GLY A 225 18.38 0.69 19.29
C GLY A 225 17.93 -0.13 18.06
N VAL A 226 17.87 -1.46 18.16
CA VAL A 226 17.37 -2.32 17.07
C VAL A 226 15.91 -2.00 16.74
N GLY A 227 15.06 -1.85 17.76
CA GLY A 227 13.66 -1.47 17.55
C GLY A 227 13.49 -0.06 17.02
N HIS A 228 14.33 0.89 17.45
CA HIS A 228 14.30 2.25 16.90
C HIS A 228 14.61 2.25 15.40
N VAL A 229 15.58 1.44 14.95
CA VAL A 229 15.88 1.29 13.51
C VAL A 229 14.68 0.69 12.78
N ILE A 230 14.08 -0.39 13.30
CA ILE A 230 12.91 -1.06 12.70
C ILE A 230 11.75 -0.08 12.53
N ASP A 231 11.37 0.62 13.60
CA ASP A 231 10.24 1.56 13.57
C ASP A 231 10.54 2.78 12.69
N THR A 232 11.77 3.29 12.69
CA THR A 232 12.18 4.40 11.80
C THR A 232 12.05 3.99 10.33
N LEU A 233 12.51 2.78 9.97
CA LEU A 233 12.34 2.25 8.62
C LEU A 233 10.86 2.08 8.25
N ALA A 234 10.03 1.63 9.20
CA ALA A 234 8.59 1.53 8.99
C ALA A 234 7.96 2.91 8.73
N VAL A 235 8.33 3.93 9.50
CA VAL A 235 7.88 5.32 9.30
C VAL A 235 8.28 5.82 7.90
N PHE A 236 9.53 5.61 7.48
CA PHE A 236 9.96 6.00 6.13
C PHE A 236 9.18 5.27 5.05
N ALA A 237 9.02 3.95 5.15
CA ALA A 237 8.29 3.15 4.18
C ALA A 237 6.83 3.64 4.04
N THR A 238 6.14 3.87 5.17
CA THR A 238 4.77 4.38 5.15
C THR A 238 4.69 5.79 4.59
N LEU A 239 5.56 6.71 5.03
CA LEU A 239 5.46 8.11 4.65
C LEU A 239 5.77 8.34 3.16
N PHE A 240 6.84 7.73 2.63
CA PHE A 240 7.18 7.86 1.21
C PHE A 240 6.16 7.13 0.31
N GLY A 241 5.59 6.01 0.78
CA GLY A 241 4.47 5.34 0.10
C GLY A 241 3.23 6.22 0.00
N LEU A 242 2.82 6.82 1.12
CA LEU A 242 1.67 7.74 1.18
C LEU A 242 1.90 9.01 0.35
N ALA A 243 3.10 9.58 0.38
CA ALA A 243 3.45 10.77 -0.41
C ALA A 243 3.34 10.52 -1.91
N THR A 244 3.80 9.36 -2.38
CA THR A 244 3.70 8.96 -3.80
C THR A 244 2.23 8.87 -4.24
N SER A 245 1.41 8.18 -3.45
CA SER A 245 -0.02 8.02 -3.72
C SER A 245 -0.75 9.37 -3.77
N LEU A 246 -0.50 10.26 -2.79
CA LEU A 246 -1.10 11.59 -2.75
C LEU A 246 -0.67 12.47 -3.94
N GLY A 247 0.60 12.37 -4.35
CA GLY A 247 1.13 13.08 -5.52
C GLY A 247 0.45 12.65 -6.82
N LEU A 248 0.31 11.34 -7.05
CA LEU A 248 -0.40 10.80 -8.22
C LEU A 248 -1.88 11.20 -8.21
N GLY A 249 -2.53 11.15 -7.04
CA GLY A 249 -3.93 11.58 -6.89
C GLY A 249 -4.12 13.06 -7.20
N ALA A 250 -3.19 13.93 -6.78
CA ALA A 250 -3.22 15.35 -7.09
C ALA A 250 -2.99 15.62 -8.59
N GLN A 251 -2.09 14.88 -9.24
CA GLN A 251 -1.89 14.96 -10.69
C GLN A 251 -3.15 14.56 -11.44
N GLN A 252 -3.78 13.44 -11.06
CA GLN A 252 -5.01 12.96 -11.68
C GLN A 252 -6.17 13.93 -11.47
N ALA A 253 -6.36 14.46 -10.26
CA ALA A 253 -7.37 15.47 -9.98
C ALA A 253 -7.14 16.76 -10.76
N SER A 254 -5.89 17.23 -10.84
CA SER A 254 -5.53 18.41 -11.64
C SER A 254 -5.81 18.20 -13.13
N ALA A 255 -5.53 17.02 -13.68
CA ALA A 255 -5.84 16.68 -15.06
C ALA A 255 -7.35 16.61 -15.31
N GLY A 256 -8.12 16.05 -14.38
CA GLY A 256 -9.59 16.02 -14.45
C GLY A 256 -10.20 17.43 -14.42
N LEU A 257 -9.70 18.31 -13.55
CA LEU A 257 -10.15 19.72 -13.51
C LEU A 257 -9.80 20.46 -14.80
N ASN A 258 -8.62 20.21 -15.37
CA ASN A 258 -8.26 20.76 -16.67
C ASN A 258 -9.22 20.28 -17.77
N HIS A 259 -9.55 18.98 -17.79
CA HIS A 259 -10.45 18.40 -18.78
C HIS A 259 -11.88 18.98 -18.70
N VAL A 260 -12.43 19.14 -17.50
CA VAL A 260 -13.83 19.57 -17.30
C VAL A 260 -13.98 21.09 -17.29
N PHE A 261 -13.05 21.81 -16.66
CA PHE A 261 -13.17 23.24 -16.39
C PHE A 261 -12.11 24.10 -17.05
N GLY A 262 -11.15 23.51 -17.78
CA GLY A 262 -10.08 24.25 -18.45
C GLY A 262 -9.02 24.84 -17.52
N THR A 263 -8.98 24.44 -16.23
CA THR A 263 -7.98 24.96 -15.27
C THR A 263 -6.56 24.56 -15.67
N PRO A 264 -5.51 25.36 -15.41
CA PRO A 264 -4.14 24.98 -15.75
C PRO A 264 -3.68 23.67 -15.06
N ALA A 265 -3.22 22.70 -15.84
CA ALA A 265 -2.58 21.49 -15.31
C ALA A 265 -1.12 21.78 -14.88
N SER A 266 -0.96 22.52 -13.78
CA SER A 266 0.34 23.01 -13.30
C SER A 266 0.68 22.50 -11.90
N VAL A 267 1.96 22.51 -11.54
CA VAL A 267 2.44 22.17 -10.19
C VAL A 267 1.74 23.01 -9.12
N GLY A 268 1.46 24.29 -9.40
CA GLY A 268 0.74 25.17 -8.47
C GLY A 268 -0.66 24.65 -8.13
N VAL A 269 -1.42 24.19 -9.12
CA VAL A 269 -2.75 23.60 -8.91
C VAL A 269 -2.65 22.30 -8.11
N GLN A 270 -1.65 21.45 -8.41
CA GLN A 270 -1.41 20.21 -7.67
C GLN A 270 -1.10 20.49 -6.19
N VAL A 271 -0.26 21.48 -5.87
CA VAL A 271 0.06 21.88 -4.49
C VAL A 271 -1.19 22.37 -3.75
N VAL A 272 -2.03 23.20 -4.38
CA VAL A 272 -3.29 23.66 -3.79
C VAL A 272 -4.23 22.49 -3.49
N LEU A 273 -4.35 21.54 -4.42
CA LEU A 273 -5.17 20.33 -4.21
C LEU A 273 -4.65 19.48 -3.05
N ILE A 274 -3.33 19.28 -2.96
CA ILE A 274 -2.70 18.56 -1.85
C ILE A 274 -3.03 19.23 -0.51
N ILE A 275 -2.83 20.55 -0.41
CA ILE A 275 -3.14 21.31 0.81
C ILE A 275 -4.62 21.13 1.19
N ALA A 276 -5.54 21.24 0.23
CA ALA A 276 -6.97 21.09 0.46
C ALA A 276 -7.34 19.67 0.93
N ILE A 277 -6.84 18.63 0.25
CA ILE A 277 -7.09 17.23 0.60
C ILE A 277 -6.51 16.92 1.98
N THR A 278 -5.28 17.37 2.27
CA THR A 278 -4.65 17.20 3.58
C THR A 278 -5.44 17.92 4.67
N ALA A 279 -5.94 19.12 4.43
CA ALA A 279 -6.77 19.84 5.41
C ALA A 279 -8.08 19.09 5.73
N ILE A 280 -8.74 18.52 4.70
CA ILE A 280 -9.94 17.68 4.88
C ILE A 280 -9.58 16.42 5.68
N ALA A 281 -8.50 15.73 5.31
CA ALA A 281 -8.04 14.52 6.00
C ALA A 281 -7.67 14.80 7.47
N LEU A 282 -6.94 15.88 7.76
CA LEU A 282 -6.60 16.29 9.12
C LEU A 282 -7.85 16.61 9.93
N THR A 283 -8.81 17.34 9.35
CA THR A 283 -10.08 17.64 10.01
C THR A 283 -10.87 16.37 10.34
N SER A 284 -10.86 15.39 9.43
CA SER A 284 -11.46 14.07 9.64
C SER A 284 -10.79 13.31 10.79
N VAL A 285 -9.45 13.26 10.82
CA VAL A 285 -8.71 12.59 11.90
C VAL A 285 -8.94 13.25 13.25
N VAL A 286 -8.96 14.58 13.30
CA VAL A 286 -9.23 15.36 14.54
C VAL A 286 -10.65 15.15 15.05
N ARG A 287 -11.63 14.90 14.17
CA ARG A 287 -13.01 14.55 14.56
C ARG A 287 -13.15 13.13 15.13
N GLY A 288 -12.09 12.32 15.08
CA GLY A 288 -12.07 10.96 15.61
C GLY A 288 -12.54 9.91 14.62
N MET A 289 -12.31 8.63 14.97
CA MET A 289 -12.55 7.48 14.09
C MET A 289 -14.02 7.32 13.69
N GLU A 290 -14.94 7.45 14.64
CA GLU A 290 -16.38 7.25 14.41
C GLU A 290 -17.03 8.34 13.56
N ARG A 291 -16.65 9.61 13.75
CA ARG A 291 -17.31 10.75 13.09
C ARG A 291 -16.58 11.28 11.85
N GLY A 292 -15.29 10.98 11.71
CA GLY A 292 -14.47 11.46 10.59
C GLY A 292 -14.11 10.33 9.63
N VAL A 293 -13.13 9.53 10.02
CA VAL A 293 -12.47 8.54 9.13
C VAL A 293 -13.49 7.54 8.58
N LYS A 294 -14.37 7.01 9.43
CA LYS A 294 -15.44 6.09 9.03
C LYS A 294 -16.37 6.68 7.98
N VAL A 295 -16.80 7.93 8.15
CA VAL A 295 -17.72 8.61 7.22
C VAL A 295 -17.06 8.83 5.86
N LEU A 296 -15.83 9.38 5.83
CA LEU A 296 -15.10 9.57 4.58
C LEU A 296 -14.85 8.24 3.86
N SER A 297 -14.51 7.20 4.62
CA SER A 297 -14.31 5.85 4.08
C SER A 297 -15.60 5.28 3.47
N GLN A 298 -16.75 5.41 4.13
CA GLN A 298 -18.03 4.93 3.62
C GLN A 298 -18.45 5.67 2.34
N ILE A 299 -18.28 7.01 2.30
CA ILE A 299 -18.51 7.81 1.11
C ILE A 299 -17.61 7.34 -0.04
N ASN A 300 -16.31 7.14 0.23
CA ASN A 300 -15.36 6.68 -0.78
C ASN A 300 -15.76 5.32 -1.38
N VAL A 301 -16.10 4.35 -0.53
CA VAL A 301 -16.55 3.02 -0.99
C VAL A 301 -17.84 3.13 -1.81
N ALA A 302 -18.79 3.95 -1.38
CA ALA A 302 -20.03 4.18 -2.13
C ALA A 302 -19.77 4.83 -3.50
N LEU A 303 -18.92 5.85 -3.58
CA LEU A 303 -18.54 6.50 -4.84
C LEU A 303 -17.79 5.56 -5.78
N ALA A 304 -16.87 4.74 -5.25
CA ALA A 304 -16.17 3.72 -6.03
C ALA A 304 -17.14 2.67 -6.59
N GLY A 305 -18.09 2.21 -5.77
CA GLY A 305 -19.16 1.30 -6.21
C GLY A 305 -20.04 1.92 -7.28
N LEU A 306 -20.46 3.19 -7.11
CA LEU A 306 -21.23 3.93 -8.11
C LEU A 306 -20.47 4.08 -9.42
N LEU A 307 -19.18 4.42 -9.37
CA LEU A 307 -18.35 4.54 -10.57
C LEU A 307 -18.21 3.21 -11.29
N LEU A 308 -18.00 2.10 -10.56
CA LEU A 308 -17.95 0.76 -11.13
C LEU A 308 -19.26 0.43 -11.86
N LEU A 309 -20.40 0.63 -11.21
CA LEU A 309 -21.71 0.37 -11.81
C LEU A 309 -21.97 1.28 -13.02
N PHE A 310 -21.59 2.55 -12.91
CA PHE A 310 -21.69 3.51 -14.01
C PHE A 310 -20.89 3.02 -15.23
N VAL A 311 -19.61 2.67 -15.08
CA VAL A 311 -18.79 2.16 -16.19
C VAL A 311 -19.33 0.84 -16.74
N LEU A 312 -19.79 -0.06 -15.87
CA LEU A 312 -20.30 -1.37 -16.26
C LEU A 312 -21.57 -1.26 -17.12
N PHE A 313 -22.49 -0.36 -16.78
CA PHE A 313 -23.78 -0.23 -17.45
C PHE A 313 -23.79 0.80 -18.60
N THR A 314 -22.93 1.82 -18.56
CA THR A 314 -22.79 2.77 -19.67
C THR A 314 -21.78 2.31 -20.72
N GLY A 315 -20.81 1.50 -20.32
CA GLY A 315 -19.87 0.84 -21.22
C GLY A 315 -20.44 -0.44 -21.85
N PRO A 316 -19.66 -1.12 -22.71
CA PRO A 316 -20.08 -2.37 -23.33
C PRO A 316 -20.03 -3.51 -22.32
N THR A 317 -21.10 -3.69 -21.52
CA THR A 317 -21.16 -4.59 -20.35
C THR A 317 -20.62 -5.99 -20.66
N LEU A 318 -21.09 -6.63 -21.73
CA LEU A 318 -20.67 -7.98 -22.09
C LEU A 318 -19.16 -8.04 -22.36
N ARG A 319 -18.62 -7.06 -23.08
CA ARG A 319 -17.19 -6.98 -23.37
C ARG A 319 -16.37 -6.78 -22.10
N LEU A 320 -16.81 -5.92 -21.18
CA LEU A 320 -16.12 -5.70 -19.89
C LEU A 320 -16.06 -7.00 -19.07
N LEU A 321 -17.16 -7.76 -19.01
CA LEU A 321 -17.20 -9.04 -18.32
C LEU A 321 -16.33 -10.10 -19.01
N THR A 322 -16.35 -10.16 -20.35
CA THR A 322 -15.47 -11.05 -21.12
C THR A 322 -14.00 -10.69 -20.93
N ASP A 323 -13.66 -9.40 -20.91
CA ASP A 323 -12.29 -8.92 -20.74
C ASP A 323 -11.79 -9.19 -19.32
N PHE A 324 -12.65 -9.03 -18.31
CA PHE A 324 -12.35 -9.45 -16.95
C PHE A 324 -12.03 -10.95 -16.88
N ALA A 325 -12.87 -11.82 -17.45
CA ALA A 325 -12.63 -13.25 -17.49
C ALA A 325 -11.34 -13.61 -18.26
N LEU A 326 -11.08 -12.93 -19.38
CA LEU A 326 -9.84 -13.07 -20.15
C LEU A 326 -8.62 -12.71 -19.30
N GLY A 327 -8.67 -11.60 -18.57
CA GLY A 327 -7.63 -11.18 -17.64
C GLY A 327 -7.36 -12.23 -16.56
N VAL A 328 -8.40 -12.79 -15.94
CA VAL A 328 -8.26 -13.83 -14.92
C VAL A 328 -7.55 -15.05 -15.50
N VAL A 329 -7.99 -15.52 -16.67
CA VAL A 329 -7.38 -16.69 -17.32
C VAL A 329 -5.92 -16.40 -17.70
N ALA A 330 -5.63 -15.22 -18.26
CA ALA A 330 -4.27 -14.82 -18.60
C ALA A 330 -3.38 -14.74 -17.36
N TYR A 331 -3.86 -14.15 -16.26
CA TYR A 331 -3.15 -14.12 -14.99
C TYR A 331 -2.84 -15.53 -14.49
N LEU A 332 -3.83 -16.41 -14.39
CA LEU A 332 -3.63 -17.78 -13.89
C LEU A 332 -2.67 -18.60 -14.77
N ARG A 333 -2.72 -18.37 -16.09
CA ARG A 333 -1.82 -19.05 -17.04
C ARG A 333 -0.38 -18.54 -16.91
N GLU A 334 -0.20 -17.23 -16.79
CA GLU A 334 1.10 -16.57 -16.92
C GLU A 334 1.73 -16.21 -15.57
N ILE A 335 1.06 -16.44 -14.43
CA ILE A 335 1.56 -16.12 -13.10
C ILE A 335 2.95 -16.71 -12.84
N SER A 336 3.21 -17.93 -13.31
CA SER A 336 4.51 -18.59 -13.16
C SER A 336 5.60 -17.89 -13.97
N ALA A 337 5.33 -17.52 -15.22
CA ALA A 337 6.24 -16.81 -16.10
C ALA A 337 6.51 -15.37 -15.60
N LEU A 338 5.45 -14.66 -15.18
CA LEU A 338 5.55 -13.32 -14.59
C LEU A 338 6.39 -13.32 -13.30
N SER A 339 6.26 -14.39 -12.51
CA SER A 339 6.98 -14.62 -11.25
C SER A 339 8.42 -15.11 -11.43
N ASN A 340 8.91 -15.35 -12.66
CA ASN A 340 10.26 -15.87 -12.87
C ASN A 340 11.34 -14.81 -12.56
N PRO A 341 12.24 -15.03 -11.58
CA PRO A 341 13.31 -14.08 -11.27
C PRO A 341 14.55 -14.27 -12.15
N VAL A 342 14.65 -15.36 -12.92
CA VAL A 342 15.87 -15.75 -13.65
C VAL A 342 15.79 -15.34 -15.13
N GLY A 343 16.90 -14.84 -15.67
CA GLY A 343 17.02 -14.54 -17.10
C GLY A 343 16.16 -13.37 -17.57
N ARG A 344 15.90 -12.41 -16.68
CA ARG A 344 15.20 -11.17 -16.98
C ARG A 344 16.21 -10.18 -17.61
N THR A 345 15.78 -9.49 -18.65
CA THR A 345 16.54 -8.44 -19.35
C THR A 345 15.78 -7.13 -19.34
#